data_AF-A0AAD6T8H8-F1
#
_entry.id   AF-A0AAD6T8H8-F1
#
_cell.length_a   1.000
_cell.length_b   1.000
_cell.length_c   1.000
_cell.angle_alpha   90.00
_cell.angle_beta   90.00
_cell.angle_gamma   90.00
#
_symmetry.space_group_name_H-M   'P 1'
#
loop_
_entity.id
_entity.type
_entity.pdbx_description
1 polymer ?
#
loop_
_entity_poly.entity_id
_entity_poly.type
_entity_poly.pdbx_seq_one_letter_code
_entity_poly.pdbx_strand_id
1 'polypeptide(L)'
;MKSLISNTRLPTKPLYDVGQGMGIKLDVLDKLRSEWLNGFDWDTQQAKLNEFHHYTTVIEGQTVHFIHERPAEEDAILQARSRNS
;
A
#
# COMPACT_ATOMS: atom_id res chain seq x y z
N MET A 1 1.60 14.30 4.99
CA MET A 1 1.21 13.56 3.76
C MET A 1 0.07 14.22 2.99
N LYS A 2 -1.15 14.37 3.56
CA LYS A 2 -2.31 14.96 2.85
C LYS A 2 -2.04 16.34 2.22
N SER A 3 -1.26 17.20 2.88
CA SER A 3 -0.86 18.51 2.33
C SER A 3 -0.06 18.39 1.02
N LEU A 4 0.81 17.39 0.87
CA LEU A 4 1.55 17.18 -0.38
C LEU A 4 0.59 16.79 -1.51
N ILE A 5 -0.33 15.86 -1.25
CA ILE A 5 -1.34 15.40 -2.21
C ILE A 5 -2.28 16.55 -2.62
N SER A 6 -2.65 17.41 -1.66
CA SER A 6 -3.49 18.59 -1.91
C SER A 6 -2.75 19.63 -2.76
N ASN A 7 -1.45 19.82 -2.56
CA ASN A 7 -0.66 20.81 -3.29
C ASN A 7 -0.09 20.30 -4.63
N THR A 8 -0.19 19.01 -4.93
CA THR A 8 0.24 18.45 -6.22
C THR A 8 -0.53 19.10 -7.37
N ARG A 9 0.20 19.70 -8.30
CA ARG A 9 -0.36 20.26 -9.53
C ARG A 9 -0.43 19.19 -10.61
N LEU A 10 -1.63 18.70 -10.88
CA LEU A 10 -1.90 17.85 -12.04
C LEU A 10 -2.04 18.69 -13.32
N PRO A 11 -1.70 18.13 -14.49
CA PRO A 11 -2.01 18.77 -15.76
C PRO A 11 -3.54 18.92 -15.92
N THR A 12 -4.00 19.96 -16.60
CA THR A 12 -5.43 20.24 -16.78
C THR A 12 -6.09 19.40 -17.88
N LYS A 13 -5.27 18.75 -18.72
CA LYS A 13 -5.70 17.84 -19.78
C LYS A 13 -4.63 16.76 -19.97
N PRO A 14 -4.98 15.59 -20.53
CA PRO A 14 -3.98 14.61 -20.95
C PRO A 14 -2.95 15.26 -21.88
N LEU A 15 -1.67 15.00 -21.64
CA LEU A 15 -0.59 15.51 -22.49
C LEU A 15 -0.53 14.79 -23.85
N TYR A 16 -1.05 13.56 -23.88
CA TYR A 16 -1.14 12.70 -25.05
C TYR A 16 -2.46 11.91 -24.98
N ASP A 17 -3.05 11.59 -26.13
CA ASP A 17 -4.11 10.58 -26.20
C ASP A 17 -3.46 9.20 -26.13
N VAL A 18 -3.12 8.83 -24.90
CA VAL A 18 -2.49 7.57 -24.60
C VAL A 18 -3.57 6.55 -24.31
N GLY A 19 -3.71 5.59 -25.23
CA GLY A 19 -4.40 4.34 -24.94
C GLY A 19 -3.82 3.64 -23.70
N GLN A 20 -4.31 2.44 -23.38
CA GLN A 20 -3.99 1.76 -22.12
C GLN A 20 -2.49 1.41 -21.89
N GLY A 21 -1.60 1.64 -22.88
CA GLY A 21 -0.21 1.18 -22.85
C GLY A 21 0.85 2.17 -22.34
N MET A 22 0.51 3.44 -22.06
CA MET A 22 1.52 4.46 -21.73
C MET A 22 1.36 5.06 -20.32
N GLY A 23 0.74 4.31 -19.42
CA GLY A 23 0.64 4.66 -18.00
C GLY A 23 -0.77 5.02 -17.54
N ILE A 24 -0.85 5.57 -16.33
CA ILE A 24 -2.12 5.86 -15.66
C ILE A 24 -2.78 7.07 -16.34
N LYS A 25 -4.06 6.92 -16.69
CA LYS A 25 -4.86 8.01 -17.24
C LYS A 25 -5.07 9.11 -16.21
N LEU A 26 -5.14 10.36 -16.66
CA LEU A 26 -5.28 11.52 -15.80
C LEU A 26 -6.56 11.46 -14.93
N ASP A 27 -7.67 10.96 -15.48
CA ASP A 27 -8.94 10.79 -14.76
C ASP A 27 -8.84 9.75 -13.63
N VAL A 28 -8.07 8.69 -13.83
CA VAL A 28 -7.78 7.69 -12.78
C VAL A 28 -6.94 8.31 -11.68
N LEU A 29 -5.91 9.08 -12.04
CA LEU A 29 -5.05 9.75 -11.07
C LEU A 29 -5.82 10.78 -10.23
N ASP A 30 -6.71 11.55 -10.85
CA ASP A 30 -7.55 12.53 -10.14
C ASP A 30 -8.53 11.85 -9.17
N LYS A 31 -9.14 10.72 -9.57
CA LYS A 31 -9.96 9.89 -8.68
C LYS A 31 -9.15 9.37 -7.49
N LEU A 32 -7.96 8.81 -7.73
CA LEU A 32 -7.06 8.34 -6.65
C LEU A 32 -6.69 9.48 -5.69
N ARG A 33 -6.40 10.68 -6.20
CA ARG A 33 -6.13 11.87 -5.39
C ARG A 33 -7.32 12.22 -4.49
N SER A 34 -8.54 12.20 -5.03
CA SER A 34 -9.76 12.45 -4.25
C SER A 34 -9.94 11.40 -3.16
N GLU A 35 -9.78 10.12 -3.48
CA GLU A 35 -9.87 9.04 -2.50
C GLU A 35 -8.83 9.19 -1.39
N TRP A 36 -7.57 9.45 -1.70
CA TRP A 36 -6.54 9.64 -0.67
C TRP A 36 -6.76 10.85 0.24
N LEU A 37 -7.36 11.92 -0.26
CA LEU A 37 -7.66 13.10 0.56
C LEU A 37 -8.87 12.86 1.47
N ASN A 38 -9.92 12.26 0.91
CA ASN A 38 -11.27 12.32 1.46
C ASN A 38 -11.84 10.96 1.92
N GLY A 39 -11.46 9.86 1.27
CA GLY A 39 -12.04 8.53 1.51
C GLY A 39 -11.10 7.57 2.25
N PHE A 40 -9.79 7.74 2.08
CA PHE A 40 -8.80 6.81 2.64
C PHE A 40 -8.52 7.13 4.11
N ASP A 41 -8.95 6.22 4.98
CA ASP A 41 -8.68 6.24 6.41
C ASP A 41 -7.45 5.37 6.74
N TRP A 42 -6.33 6.05 6.99
CA TRP A 42 -5.08 5.39 7.36
C TRP A 42 -5.16 4.70 8.71
N ASP A 43 -5.87 5.26 9.70
CA ASP A 43 -5.91 4.71 11.05
C ASP A 43 -6.66 3.37 11.04
N THR A 44 -7.72 3.27 10.26
CA THR A 44 -8.42 2.00 10.01
C THR A 44 -7.51 0.96 9.34
N GLN A 45 -6.74 1.34 8.31
CA GLN A 45 -5.83 0.38 7.66
C GLN A 45 -4.66 -0.02 8.56
N GLN A 46 -4.14 0.92 9.35
CA GLN A 46 -3.08 0.69 10.32
C GLN A 46 -3.56 -0.26 11.42
N ALA A 47 -4.78 -0.09 11.93
CA ALA A 47 -5.36 -0.99 12.91
C ALA A 47 -5.42 -2.43 12.37
N LYS A 48 -5.92 -2.63 11.14
CA LYS A 48 -5.95 -3.94 10.47
C LYS A 48 -4.56 -4.53 10.26
N LEU A 49 -3.59 -3.71 9.88
CA LEU A 49 -2.21 -4.17 9.72
C LEU A 49 -1.66 -4.65 11.07
N ASN A 50 -1.89 -3.88 12.13
CA ASN A 50 -1.44 -4.19 13.49
C ASN A 50 -2.16 -5.39 14.15
N GLU A 51 -3.18 -5.98 13.51
CA GLU A 51 -3.75 -7.25 13.95
C GLU A 51 -2.75 -8.41 13.81
N PHE A 52 -1.71 -8.23 12.99
CA PHE A 52 -0.63 -9.19 12.83
C PHE A 52 0.53 -8.96 13.82
N HIS A 53 1.23 -10.03 14.18
CA HIS A 53 2.46 -9.99 14.96
C HIS A 53 3.62 -9.52 14.09
N HIS A 54 3.99 -8.25 14.27
CA HIS A 54 5.13 -7.63 13.61
C HIS A 54 6.41 -7.77 14.43
N TYR A 55 7.51 -8.06 13.74
CA TYR A 55 8.83 -8.20 14.34
C TYR A 55 9.86 -7.41 13.53
N THR A 56 10.96 -7.06 14.21
CA THR A 56 12.16 -6.54 13.56
C THR A 56 13.37 -7.31 14.08
N THR A 57 14.32 -7.58 13.19
CA THR A 57 15.63 -8.14 13.55
C THR A 57 16.73 -7.47 12.72
N VAL A 58 18.00 -7.72 13.04
CA VAL A 58 19.13 -7.25 12.25
C VAL A 58 19.79 -8.44 11.56
N ILE A 59 19.86 -8.40 10.23
CA ILE A 59 20.53 -9.41 9.40
C ILE A 59 21.58 -8.67 8.58
N GLU A 60 22.85 -9.08 8.70
CA GLU A 60 23.97 -8.45 7.98
C GLU A 60 24.06 -6.92 8.18
N GLY A 61 23.69 -6.44 9.37
CA GLY A 61 23.68 -5.02 9.71
C GLY A 61 22.44 -4.25 9.22
N GLN A 62 21.52 -4.89 8.51
CA GLN A 62 20.27 -4.26 8.05
C GLN A 62 19.10 -4.63 8.96
N THR A 63 18.30 -3.64 9.36
CA THR A 63 17.00 -3.89 10.01
C THR A 63 16.03 -4.50 9.00
N VAL A 64 15.52 -5.68 9.32
CA VAL A 64 14.53 -6.43 8.55
C VAL A 64 13.22 -6.46 9.35
N HIS A 65 12.13 -5.98 8.76
CA HIS A 65 10.78 -6.08 9.29
C HIS A 65 10.05 -7.26 8.64
N PHE A 66 9.31 -8.02 9.45
CA PHE A 66 8.51 -9.14 8.97
C PHE A 66 7.27 -9.36 9.84
N ILE A 67 6.28 -10.04 9.28
CA ILE A 67 5.12 -10.57 9.99
C ILE A 67 5.33 -12.08 10.15
N HIS A 68 5.06 -12.60 11.35
CA HIS A 68 5.10 -14.05 11.60
C HIS A 68 3.90 -14.48 12.45
N GLU A 69 2.98 -15.20 11.82
CA GLU A 69 1.83 -15.82 12.49
C GLU A 69 2.05 -17.32 12.64
N ARG A 70 1.93 -17.82 13.88
CA ARG A 70 2.00 -19.25 14.14
C ARG A 70 0.61 -19.88 14.00
N PRO A 71 0.44 -20.93 13.17
CA PRO A 71 -0.79 -21.69 13.15
C PRO A 71 -1.05 -22.37 14.51
N ALA A 72 -2.32 -22.61 14.83
CA ALA A 72 -2.75 -23.16 16.11
C ALA A 72 -2.48 -24.68 16.27
N GLU A 73 -2.22 -25.39 15.18
CA GLU A 73 -1.88 -26.83 15.21
C GLU A 73 -0.38 -27.04 15.02
N GLU A 74 0.21 -27.94 15.82
CA GLU A 74 1.66 -28.21 15.88
C GLU A 74 2.26 -28.72 14.54
N ASP A 75 1.45 -29.33 13.68
CA ASP A 75 1.88 -29.89 12.38
C ASP A 75 1.60 -28.98 11.17
N ALA A 76 1.18 -27.74 11.40
CA ALA A 76 0.90 -26.82 10.32
C ALA A 76 2.20 -26.27 9.70
N ILE A 77 2.47 -26.69 8.46
CA ILE A 77 3.56 -26.19 7.63
C ILE A 77 3.43 -24.67 7.47
N LEU A 78 4.47 -23.92 7.87
CA LEU A 78 4.59 -22.48 7.66
C LEU A 78 4.53 -22.18 6.16
N GLN A 79 3.36 -21.79 5.66
CA GLN A 79 3.25 -21.22 4.32
C GLN A 79 3.40 -19.70 4.42
N ALA A 80 4.45 -19.17 3.81
CA ALA A 80 4.55 -17.75 3.51
C ALA A 80 3.38 -17.38 2.58
N ARG A 81 2.27 -16.91 3.15
CA ARG A 81 1.11 -16.49 2.37
C ARG A 81 1.41 -15.13 1.74
N SER A 82 1.95 -15.15 0.52
CA SER A 82 1.81 -14.02 -0.38
C SER A 82 0.34 -13.96 -0.84
N ARG A 83 -0.47 -13.12 -0.20
CA ARG A 83 -1.78 -12.75 -0.75
C ARG A 83 -1.54 -11.71 -1.85
N ASN A 84 -1.40 -12.18 -3.09
CA ASN A 84 -1.58 -11.31 -4.26
C ASN A 84 -3.01 -10.77 -4.22
N SER A 85 -3.14 -9.44 -4.18
CA SER A 85 -4.37 -8.70 -4.46
C SER A 85 -4.36 -8.26 -5.92
#